data_AF-A0A838KJA9-F1
#
_entry.id   AF-A0A838KJA9-F1
#
_cell.length_a   1.000
_cell.length_b   1.000
_cell.length_c   1.000
_cell.angle_alpha   90.00
_cell.angle_beta   90.00
_cell.angle_gamma   90.00
#
_symmetry.space_group_name_H-M   'P 1'
#
loop_
_entity.id
_entity.type
_entity.pdbx_description
1 polymer ?
#
loop_
_entity_poly.entity_id
_entity_poly.type
_entity_poly.pdbx_seq_one_letter_code
_entity_poly.pdbx_strand_id
1 'polypeptide(L)'
;TKIAGSKSTVLAENVPVAPSNVGAASMPDYAALRDQAIQPTSVAGESTFAGQADDPFFLDLRIFDLLYGADLSETGTDTLSGYNVNSIALQTPISNLTGGKGDPVIGVWSTTDRATIPVQAADGTLSYKGDFVQVSRLGNPLVNEVVIPAGLKDAFNALAPENDASVPEAVARVNDPEVPKLIEAIYGIPAPKAPRDDLFAVFLTGVKGLNMPKGKVQPAEVLRLNTSIPPTAEPNRLGVLAGDTQGFPNGRRLTDDVVDIEIQALEGAVRTGKLVEALAAGDAVDANDLAFESTFPYLALPHSGSADAGAAAPSGPVAAGGGGTADQGTALSPNSTTPGDENATVSPLALVAGALGLGLAGYGSLLIRRGRRKVGNQ
;
A
#
# COMPACT_ATOMS: atom_id res chain seq x y z
N THR A 1 11.61 18.23 -5.05
CA THR A 1 11.51 19.57 -4.42
C THR A 1 11.36 19.42 -2.93
N LYS A 2 12.03 20.26 -2.12
CA LYS A 2 11.84 20.31 -0.65
C LYS A 2 10.94 21.47 -0.28
N ILE A 3 9.95 21.19 0.57
CA ILE A 3 9.03 22.19 1.11
C ILE A 3 9.27 22.27 2.62
N ALA A 4 9.55 23.48 3.12
CA ALA A 4 9.74 23.75 4.55
C ALA A 4 8.95 25.01 4.93
N GLY A 5 7.84 24.81 5.65
CA GLY A 5 6.85 25.87 5.83
C GLY A 5 6.30 26.33 4.49
N SER A 6 6.31 27.64 4.22
CA SER A 6 5.90 28.21 2.93
C SER A 6 7.02 28.26 1.88
N LYS A 7 8.25 27.84 2.22
CA LYS A 7 9.38 27.91 1.30
C LYS A 7 9.50 26.61 0.50
N SER A 8 9.46 26.74 -0.82
CA SER A 8 9.77 25.67 -1.77
C SER A 8 11.20 25.87 -2.31
N THR A 9 11.99 24.80 -2.36
CA THR A 9 13.36 24.80 -2.90
C THR A 9 13.54 23.58 -3.81
N VAL A 10 13.89 23.82 -5.07
CA VAL A 10 14.23 22.76 -6.01
C VAL A 10 15.60 22.19 -5.64
N LEU A 11 15.64 20.89 -5.33
CA LEU A 11 16.87 20.20 -4.91
C LEU A 11 17.58 19.54 -6.09
N ALA A 12 16.81 19.03 -7.05
CA ALA A 12 17.27 18.44 -8.29
C ALA A 12 16.19 18.70 -9.35
N GLU A 13 16.60 18.90 -10.59
CA GLU A 13 15.72 19.16 -11.73
C GLU A 13 16.33 18.51 -12.97
N ASN A 14 15.50 17.96 -13.85
CA ASN A 14 15.94 17.30 -15.09
C ASN A 14 17.01 16.21 -14.87
N VAL A 15 16.94 15.51 -13.74
CA VAL A 15 17.78 14.34 -13.47
C VAL A 15 17.30 13.14 -14.30
N PRO A 16 18.21 12.29 -14.82
CA PRO A 16 17.83 11.11 -15.59
C PRO A 16 16.94 10.14 -14.80
N VAL A 17 16.03 9.48 -15.51
CA VAL A 17 15.29 8.30 -15.02
C VAL A 17 15.92 7.09 -15.68
N ALA A 18 16.19 6.02 -14.91
CA ALA A 18 16.71 4.79 -15.50
C ALA A 18 15.68 4.22 -16.50
N PRO A 19 16.09 3.87 -17.73
CA PRO A 19 15.18 3.29 -18.71
C PRO A 19 14.71 1.90 -18.23
N SER A 20 13.51 1.46 -18.62
CA SER A 20 13.04 0.11 -18.29
C SER A 20 13.98 -0.97 -18.85
N ASN A 21 14.18 -2.06 -18.10
CA ASN A 21 15.05 -3.14 -18.52
C ASN A 21 14.40 -3.97 -19.64
N VAL A 22 14.81 -3.77 -20.90
CA VAL A 22 14.21 -4.47 -22.05
C VAL A 22 14.95 -5.74 -22.48
N GLY A 23 16.11 -6.05 -21.90
CA GLY A 23 16.88 -7.24 -22.29
C GLY A 23 18.37 -7.00 -22.46
N ALA A 24 19.15 -8.05 -22.18
CA ALA A 24 20.61 -8.03 -22.24
C ALA A 24 21.17 -7.72 -23.65
N ALA A 25 20.43 -8.01 -24.72
CA ALA A 25 20.86 -7.70 -26.08
C ALA A 25 20.99 -6.19 -26.32
N SER A 26 20.10 -5.38 -25.73
CA SER A 26 20.12 -3.91 -25.83
C SER A 26 20.79 -3.26 -24.62
N MET A 27 20.71 -3.90 -23.45
CA MET A 27 21.20 -3.40 -22.17
C MET A 27 22.07 -4.48 -21.49
N PRO A 28 23.26 -4.80 -22.04
CA PRO A 28 24.08 -5.93 -21.57
C PRO A 28 24.61 -5.75 -20.15
N ASP A 29 24.74 -4.50 -19.69
CA ASP A 29 25.07 -4.15 -18.31
C ASP A 29 24.01 -3.17 -17.78
N TYR A 30 22.83 -3.71 -17.45
CA TYR A 30 21.72 -2.90 -16.98
C TYR A 30 22.00 -2.25 -15.62
N ALA A 31 22.79 -2.90 -14.75
CA ALA A 31 23.18 -2.33 -13.45
C ALA A 31 23.97 -1.02 -13.65
N ALA A 32 25.04 -1.05 -14.46
CA ALA A 32 25.81 0.14 -14.77
C ALA A 32 25.00 1.22 -15.51
N LEU A 33 23.98 0.83 -16.28
CA LEU A 33 23.05 1.77 -16.91
C LEU A 33 22.12 2.42 -15.87
N ARG A 34 21.56 1.64 -14.94
CA ARG A 34 20.67 2.11 -13.86
C ARG A 34 21.40 3.03 -12.90
N ASP A 35 22.66 2.73 -12.58
CA ASP A 35 23.49 3.54 -11.67
C ASP A 35 23.69 4.98 -12.17
N GLN A 36 23.62 5.21 -13.49
CA GLN A 36 23.68 6.56 -14.06
C GLN A 36 22.44 7.41 -13.70
N ALA A 37 21.34 6.81 -13.25
CA ALA A 37 20.17 7.52 -12.76
C ALA A 37 20.28 7.91 -11.27
N ILE A 38 21.33 7.44 -10.56
CA ILE A 38 21.63 7.89 -9.20
C ILE A 38 22.30 9.26 -9.30
N GLN A 39 21.58 10.31 -8.88
CA GLN A 39 22.05 11.69 -9.01
C GLN A 39 22.10 12.40 -7.66
N PRO A 40 23.18 13.14 -7.37
CA PRO A 40 23.23 14.00 -6.20
C PRO A 40 22.25 15.15 -6.33
N THR A 41 21.81 15.70 -5.19
CA THR A 41 21.03 16.95 -5.18
C THR A 41 21.93 18.17 -4.95
N SER A 42 21.33 19.35 -4.90
CA SER A 42 22.00 20.59 -4.48
C SER A 42 22.43 20.58 -3.00
N VAL A 43 22.08 19.55 -2.22
CA VAL A 43 22.47 19.38 -0.82
C VAL A 43 23.51 18.26 -0.71
N ALA A 44 24.64 18.55 -0.06
CA ALA A 44 25.70 17.57 0.12
C ALA A 44 25.23 16.34 0.91
N GLY A 45 25.55 15.15 0.39
CA GLY A 45 25.16 13.87 0.98
C GLY A 45 23.71 13.46 0.73
N GLU A 46 22.95 14.23 -0.06
CA GLU A 46 21.65 13.82 -0.58
C GLU A 46 21.76 13.31 -2.01
N SER A 47 21.07 12.21 -2.29
CA SER A 47 21.01 11.57 -3.61
C SER A 47 19.57 11.15 -3.92
N THR A 48 19.26 11.04 -5.21
CA THR A 48 17.97 10.60 -5.70
C THR A 48 18.15 9.50 -6.74
N PHE A 49 17.15 8.65 -6.84
CA PHE A 49 17.02 7.65 -7.90
C PHE A 49 15.56 7.61 -8.36
N ALA A 50 15.36 7.49 -9.66
CA ALA A 50 14.07 7.18 -10.26
C ALA A 50 14.27 6.14 -11.37
N GLY A 51 13.47 5.08 -11.35
CA GLY A 51 13.60 4.00 -12.33
C GLY A 51 12.83 2.76 -11.93
N GLN A 52 12.97 1.72 -12.74
CA GLN A 52 12.37 0.42 -12.47
C GLN A 52 13.19 -0.35 -11.43
N ALA A 53 12.48 -1.04 -10.53
CA ALA A 53 13.01 -2.05 -9.64
C ALA A 53 12.08 -3.25 -9.64
N ASP A 54 12.60 -4.38 -9.20
CA ASP A 54 11.75 -5.50 -8.77
C ASP A 54 10.89 -5.05 -7.56
N ASP A 55 9.68 -5.60 -7.43
CA ASP A 55 8.71 -5.17 -6.42
C ASP A 55 9.16 -5.60 -5.01
N PRO A 56 9.57 -4.66 -4.13
CA PRO A 56 10.11 -5.01 -2.81
C PRO A 56 9.00 -5.39 -1.81
N PHE A 57 7.75 -5.50 -2.25
CA PHE A 57 6.63 -5.93 -1.44
C PHE A 57 6.35 -7.40 -1.73
N PHE A 58 7.09 -8.28 -1.05
CA PHE A 58 6.87 -9.72 -1.13
C PHE A 58 5.72 -10.10 -0.18
N LEU A 59 4.77 -10.87 -0.72
CA LEU A 59 3.65 -11.43 0.04
C LEU A 59 2.86 -12.44 -0.81
N ASP A 60 2.08 -13.25 -0.12
CA ASP A 60 0.97 -13.93 -0.76
C ASP A 60 -0.27 -12.98 -0.79
N LEU A 61 -0.84 -12.68 -1.96
CA LEU A 61 -2.03 -11.81 -2.03
C LEU A 61 -3.35 -12.55 -1.78
N ARG A 62 -3.31 -13.89 -1.69
CA ARG A 62 -4.48 -14.67 -1.32
C ARG A 62 -4.95 -14.38 0.11
N ILE A 63 -4.32 -13.47 0.86
CA ILE A 63 -4.79 -13.00 2.17
C ILE A 63 -6.17 -12.37 1.99
N PHE A 64 -6.35 -11.71 0.86
CA PHE A 64 -7.61 -11.12 0.46
C PHE A 64 -8.57 -12.15 -0.16
N ASP A 65 -8.07 -13.31 -0.58
CA ASP A 65 -8.88 -14.49 -0.90
C ASP A 65 -9.28 -15.22 0.39
N LEU A 66 -10.09 -14.51 1.19
CA LEU A 66 -10.54 -14.83 2.54
C LEU A 66 -9.51 -15.63 3.36
N LEU A 67 -8.39 -14.96 3.59
CA LEU A 67 -7.25 -15.32 4.43
C LEU A 67 -6.63 -16.65 4.03
N TYR A 68 -6.05 -16.60 2.84
CA TYR A 68 -5.29 -17.65 2.18
C TYR A 68 -6.12 -18.89 1.83
N GLY A 69 -7.39 -18.66 1.51
CA GLY A 69 -8.31 -19.65 0.96
C GLY A 69 -8.99 -20.54 2.00
N ALA A 70 -8.90 -20.16 3.29
CA ALA A 70 -9.38 -20.92 4.45
C ALA A 70 -8.63 -22.24 4.75
N ASP A 71 -7.49 -22.48 4.08
CA ASP A 71 -6.49 -23.49 4.46
C ASP A 71 -5.11 -22.82 4.46
N LEU A 72 -4.55 -22.60 5.66
CA LEU A 72 -3.24 -21.96 5.83
C LEU A 72 -2.09 -22.77 5.21
N SER A 73 -2.30 -24.02 4.82
CA SER A 73 -1.28 -24.79 4.10
C SER A 73 -1.14 -24.39 2.62
N GLU A 74 -2.04 -23.56 2.11
CA GLU A 74 -2.00 -23.06 0.74
C GLU A 74 -1.20 -21.75 0.58
N THR A 75 -0.58 -21.26 1.65
CA THR A 75 0.29 -20.08 1.64
C THR A 75 1.65 -20.37 0.97
N GLY A 76 2.45 -19.32 0.77
CA GLY A 76 3.83 -19.43 0.30
C GLY A 76 4.01 -19.13 -1.19
N THR A 77 2.99 -18.58 -1.86
CA THR A 77 3.14 -18.08 -3.22
C THR A 77 3.34 -16.58 -3.20
N ASP A 78 4.57 -16.13 -3.43
CA ASP A 78 4.85 -14.71 -3.67
C ASP A 78 4.08 -14.28 -4.94
N THR A 79 3.04 -13.48 -4.73
CA THR A 79 2.16 -13.05 -5.81
C THR A 79 2.76 -11.91 -6.63
N LEU A 80 3.75 -11.21 -6.07
CA LEU A 80 4.42 -10.08 -6.72
C LEU A 80 5.79 -10.45 -7.30
N SER A 81 6.29 -11.66 -7.06
CA SER A 81 7.48 -12.18 -7.73
C SER A 81 7.39 -12.07 -9.25
N GLY A 82 8.48 -11.62 -9.88
CA GLY A 82 8.53 -11.41 -11.32
C GLY A 82 7.95 -10.08 -11.79
N TYR A 83 7.26 -9.32 -10.92
CA TYR A 83 6.75 -8.00 -11.26
C TYR A 83 7.78 -6.92 -10.97
N ASN A 84 7.74 -5.89 -11.81
CA ASN A 84 8.55 -4.71 -11.61
C ASN A 84 7.66 -3.51 -11.30
N VAL A 85 8.17 -2.64 -10.42
CA VAL A 85 7.53 -1.36 -10.07
C VAL A 85 8.39 -0.18 -10.51
N ASN A 86 7.74 0.97 -10.68
CA ASN A 86 8.44 2.24 -10.81
C ASN A 86 8.72 2.80 -9.41
N SER A 87 9.98 3.10 -9.13
CA SER A 87 10.42 3.52 -7.81
C SER A 87 11.02 4.91 -7.85
N ILE A 88 10.79 5.66 -6.77
CA ILE A 88 11.53 6.87 -6.42
C ILE A 88 12.20 6.59 -5.08
N ALA A 89 13.52 6.72 -5.02
CA ALA A 89 14.29 6.60 -3.79
C ALA A 89 15.01 7.90 -3.47
N LEU A 90 15.01 8.27 -2.18
CA LEU A 90 15.65 9.47 -1.67
C LEU A 90 16.65 9.08 -0.58
N GLN A 91 17.91 9.44 -0.74
CA GLN A 91 18.92 9.37 0.31
C GLN A 91 19.04 10.73 0.95
N THR A 92 18.84 10.81 2.27
CA THR A 92 18.87 12.08 2.98
C THR A 92 19.60 11.95 4.32
N PRO A 93 20.56 12.83 4.64
CA PRO A 93 21.19 12.85 5.96
C PRO A 93 20.16 13.06 7.08
N ILE A 94 20.28 12.31 8.18
CA ILE A 94 19.36 12.38 9.33
C ILE A 94 19.22 13.82 9.88
N SER A 95 20.31 14.60 9.84
CA SER A 95 20.31 16.01 10.25
C SER A 95 19.31 16.88 9.47
N ASN A 96 19.03 16.51 8.22
CA ASN A 96 18.12 17.26 7.34
C ASN A 96 16.65 16.88 7.55
N LEU A 97 16.38 15.74 8.21
CA LEU A 97 15.03 15.23 8.51
C LEU A 97 14.55 15.67 9.90
N THR A 98 15.41 15.58 10.91
CA THR A 98 15.04 15.82 12.32
C THR A 98 14.96 17.32 12.70
N GLY A 99 15.43 18.21 11.81
CA GLY A 99 15.30 19.66 11.96
C GLY A 99 15.94 20.25 13.23
N GLY A 100 16.82 19.51 13.91
CA GLY A 100 17.53 19.94 15.12
C GLY A 100 16.66 20.17 16.36
N LYS A 101 15.38 19.74 16.35
CA LYS A 101 14.42 20.02 17.44
C LYS A 101 14.56 19.10 18.67
N GLY A 102 15.59 18.25 18.68
CA GLY A 102 15.86 17.33 19.80
C GLY A 102 14.91 16.14 19.88
N ASP A 103 13.96 15.98 18.95
CA ASP A 103 13.16 14.77 18.77
C ASP A 103 13.73 13.97 17.58
N PRO A 104 14.19 12.73 17.78
CA PRO A 104 14.70 11.89 16.69
C PRO A 104 13.58 11.20 15.90
N VAL A 105 12.32 11.34 16.30
CA VAL A 105 11.20 10.70 15.60
C VAL A 105 10.70 11.56 14.45
N ILE A 106 10.62 10.97 13.26
CA ILE A 106 9.95 11.53 12.09
C ILE A 106 8.71 10.70 11.74
N GLY A 107 7.73 11.33 11.09
CA GLY A 107 6.60 10.65 10.47
C GLY A 107 6.69 10.78 8.95
N VAL A 108 6.45 9.67 8.25
CA VAL A 108 6.49 9.60 6.79
C VAL A 108 5.14 9.09 6.30
N TRP A 109 4.59 9.74 5.27
CA TRP A 109 3.47 9.25 4.50
C TRP A 109 3.62 9.73 3.06
N SER A 110 2.93 9.05 2.16
CA SER A 110 2.85 9.41 0.75
C SER A 110 1.43 9.82 0.41
N THR A 111 1.29 10.68 -0.60
CA THR A 111 -0.01 11.06 -1.17
C THR A 111 0.03 10.86 -2.68
N THR A 112 -1.12 10.55 -3.25
CA THR A 112 -1.36 10.66 -4.69
C THR A 112 -2.36 11.75 -4.91
N ASP A 113 -1.97 12.75 -5.70
CA ASP A 113 -2.82 13.87 -6.03
C ASP A 113 -3.22 13.82 -7.50
N ARG A 114 -4.46 14.22 -7.81
CA ARG A 114 -4.97 14.35 -9.18
C ARG A 114 -5.49 15.75 -9.41
N ALA A 115 -5.32 16.27 -10.62
CA ALA A 115 -5.95 17.51 -11.01
C ALA A 115 -7.48 17.35 -11.03
N THR A 116 -8.19 18.37 -10.57
CA THR A 116 -9.66 18.34 -10.42
C THR A 116 -10.43 18.27 -11.73
N ILE A 117 -9.85 18.71 -12.86
CA ILE A 117 -10.56 18.83 -14.14
C ILE A 117 -9.80 18.07 -15.24
N PRO A 118 -10.24 16.87 -15.65
CA PRO A 118 -9.82 16.28 -16.91
C PRO A 118 -10.53 16.98 -18.08
N VAL A 119 -9.79 17.30 -19.13
CA VAL A 119 -10.28 17.92 -20.36
C VAL A 119 -9.85 17.02 -21.52
N GLN A 120 -10.83 16.33 -22.10
CA GLN A 120 -10.62 15.54 -23.30
C GLN A 120 -10.87 16.41 -24.55
N ALA A 121 -9.88 16.48 -25.42
CA ALA A 121 -10.02 17.09 -26.74
C ALA A 121 -10.78 16.14 -27.69
N ALA A 122 -11.28 16.68 -28.81
CA ALA A 122 -12.06 15.92 -29.78
C ALA A 122 -11.26 14.78 -30.46
N ASP A 123 -9.93 14.84 -30.43
CA ASP A 123 -9.02 13.82 -30.94
C ASP A 123 -8.71 12.72 -29.90
N GLY A 124 -9.33 12.78 -28.71
CA GLY A 124 -9.12 11.84 -27.62
C GLY A 124 -7.99 12.25 -26.65
N THR A 125 -7.23 13.31 -26.93
CA THR A 125 -6.14 13.77 -26.06
C THR A 125 -6.68 14.25 -24.72
N LEU A 126 -6.17 13.69 -23.62
CA LEU A 126 -6.49 14.15 -22.27
C LEU A 126 -5.49 15.23 -21.82
N SER A 127 -6.01 16.34 -21.32
CA SER A 127 -5.26 17.35 -20.59
C SER A 127 -5.89 17.56 -19.21
N TYR A 128 -5.09 17.97 -18.23
CA TYR A 128 -5.51 18.06 -16.84
C TYR A 128 -5.34 19.49 -16.35
N LYS A 129 -6.39 20.06 -15.75
CA LYS A 129 -6.47 21.44 -15.28
C LYS A 129 -7.02 21.52 -13.86
N GLY A 130 -6.85 22.70 -13.25
CA GLY A 130 -7.32 22.99 -11.89
C GLY A 130 -6.33 22.57 -10.81
N ASP A 131 -6.77 22.72 -9.56
CA ASP A 131 -5.95 22.39 -8.40
C ASP A 131 -5.75 20.87 -8.30
N PHE A 132 -4.61 20.47 -7.74
CA PHE A 132 -4.33 19.10 -7.35
C PHE A 132 -5.04 18.80 -6.03
N VAL A 133 -5.78 17.69 -5.98
CA VAL A 133 -6.46 17.19 -4.79
C VAL A 133 -5.97 15.79 -4.47
N GLN A 134 -5.76 15.51 -3.19
CA GLN A 134 -5.39 14.19 -2.71
C GLN A 134 -6.52 13.20 -2.97
N VAL A 135 -6.20 12.07 -3.61
CA VAL A 135 -7.13 10.97 -3.89
C VAL A 135 -6.72 9.66 -3.24
N SER A 136 -5.50 9.61 -2.71
CA SER A 136 -4.98 8.48 -1.95
C SER A 136 -3.86 8.94 -1.04
N ARG A 137 -3.66 8.22 0.05
CA ARG A 137 -2.49 8.35 0.92
C ARG A 137 -2.16 7.02 1.58
N LEU A 138 -0.93 6.88 2.02
CA LEU A 138 -0.51 5.75 2.84
C LEU A 138 0.69 6.12 3.71
N GLY A 139 0.59 5.84 5.01
CA GLY A 139 1.70 5.86 5.96
C GLY A 139 2.25 4.47 6.20
N ASN A 140 1.64 3.76 7.15
CA ASN A 140 1.90 2.36 7.45
C ASN A 140 1.34 1.49 6.32
N PRO A 141 2.05 0.43 5.94
CA PRO A 141 1.52 -0.58 5.02
C PRO A 141 0.16 -1.10 5.51
N LEU A 142 -0.68 -1.57 4.56
CA LEU A 142 -1.89 -2.34 4.80
C LEU A 142 -2.98 -1.71 5.69
N VAL A 143 -2.77 -0.54 6.29
CA VAL A 143 -3.81 0.15 7.06
C VAL A 143 -4.99 0.48 6.15
N ASN A 144 -4.75 1.06 4.98
CA ASN A 144 -5.82 1.36 4.02
C ASN A 144 -6.45 0.08 3.41
N GLU A 145 -5.66 -0.98 3.24
CA GLU A 145 -6.06 -2.23 2.59
C GLU A 145 -6.90 -3.10 3.53
N VAL A 146 -6.46 -3.26 4.77
CA VAL A 146 -6.89 -4.27 5.76
C VAL A 146 -7.65 -3.66 6.94
N VAL A 147 -7.17 -2.53 7.49
CA VAL A 147 -7.74 -1.95 8.71
C VAL A 147 -8.93 -1.03 8.40
N ILE A 148 -8.81 -0.21 7.35
CA ILE A 148 -9.87 0.70 6.93
C ILE A 148 -10.93 -0.07 6.12
N PRO A 149 -12.19 -0.10 6.57
CA PRO A 149 -13.27 -0.75 5.81
C PRO A 149 -13.49 -0.07 4.46
N ALA A 150 -13.89 -0.85 3.46
CA ALA A 150 -14.15 -0.35 2.09
C ALA A 150 -15.01 0.91 2.03
N GLY A 151 -16.10 0.98 2.82
CA GLY A 151 -17.02 2.12 2.85
C GLY A 151 -16.44 3.42 3.45
N LEU A 152 -15.24 3.36 4.04
CA LEU A 152 -14.55 4.52 4.63
C LEU A 152 -13.27 4.90 3.88
N LYS A 153 -12.86 4.12 2.86
CA LYS A 153 -11.59 4.34 2.16
C LYS A 153 -11.54 5.69 1.46
N ASP A 154 -12.61 6.11 0.77
CA ASP A 154 -12.63 7.42 0.10
C ASP A 154 -12.45 8.58 1.09
N ALA A 155 -13.11 8.50 2.25
CA ALA A 155 -12.97 9.50 3.30
C ALA A 155 -11.55 9.50 3.89
N PHE A 156 -11.00 8.32 4.20
CA PHE A 156 -9.63 8.18 4.69
C PHE A 156 -8.59 8.72 3.69
N ASN A 157 -8.73 8.34 2.41
CA ASN A 157 -7.80 8.66 1.33
C ASN A 157 -7.77 10.13 0.96
N ALA A 158 -8.87 10.87 1.15
CA ALA A 158 -8.93 12.30 0.87
C ALA A 158 -8.38 13.19 2.00
N LEU A 159 -8.07 12.62 3.18
CA LEU A 159 -7.63 13.38 4.35
C LEU A 159 -6.12 13.43 4.50
N ALA A 160 -5.61 14.59 4.90
CA ALA A 160 -4.27 14.68 5.45
C ALA A 160 -4.21 13.98 6.84
N PRO A 161 -3.14 13.26 7.21
CA PRO A 161 -3.09 12.45 8.43
C PRO A 161 -3.40 13.20 9.73
N GLU A 162 -3.12 14.50 9.82
CA GLU A 162 -3.48 15.33 10.97
C GLU A 162 -5.01 15.39 11.21
N ASN A 163 -5.81 15.10 10.19
CA ASN A 163 -7.26 15.15 10.25
C ASN A 163 -7.90 13.77 10.46
N ASP A 164 -7.12 12.72 10.74
CA ASP A 164 -7.64 11.35 10.90
C ASP A 164 -8.75 11.23 11.95
N ALA A 165 -8.62 12.00 13.03
CA ALA A 165 -9.64 12.05 14.09
C ALA A 165 -11.02 12.59 13.62
N SER A 166 -11.11 13.18 12.43
CA SER A 166 -12.38 13.62 11.83
C SER A 166 -13.22 12.46 11.26
N VAL A 167 -12.64 11.26 11.11
CA VAL A 167 -13.34 10.02 10.72
C VAL A 167 -13.31 9.05 11.91
N PRO A 168 -14.13 9.28 12.95
CA PRO A 168 -14.07 8.49 14.18
C PRO A 168 -14.33 7.01 13.94
N GLU A 169 -15.09 6.64 12.90
CA GLU A 169 -15.32 5.25 12.51
C GLU A 169 -14.04 4.58 12.01
N ALA A 170 -13.17 5.29 11.28
CA ALA A 170 -11.87 4.76 10.85
C ALA A 170 -10.95 4.54 12.05
N VAL A 171 -10.91 5.51 12.98
CA VAL A 171 -10.13 5.39 14.22
C VAL A 171 -10.65 4.25 15.10
N ALA A 172 -11.96 4.03 15.15
CA ALA A 172 -12.56 2.91 15.88
C ALA A 172 -12.11 1.55 15.32
N ARG A 173 -11.90 1.44 14.01
CA ARG A 173 -11.46 0.20 13.34
C ARG A 173 -10.02 -0.19 13.65
N VAL A 174 -9.17 0.77 14.03
CA VAL A 174 -7.85 0.47 14.58
C VAL A 174 -7.97 -0.22 15.95
N ASN A 175 -8.92 0.22 16.78
CA ASN A 175 -9.14 -0.33 18.12
C ASN A 175 -9.97 -1.63 18.12
N ASP A 176 -10.75 -1.88 17.09
CA ASP A 176 -11.59 -3.07 16.93
C ASP A 176 -11.54 -3.55 15.47
N PRO A 177 -10.40 -4.15 15.05
CA PRO A 177 -10.20 -4.57 13.67
C PRO A 177 -11.09 -5.77 13.29
N GLU A 178 -11.39 -5.88 12.01
CA GLU A 178 -12.23 -6.96 11.46
C GLU A 178 -11.45 -8.28 11.34
N VAL A 179 -10.17 -8.21 10.95
CA VAL A 179 -9.35 -9.40 10.64
C VAL A 179 -9.35 -10.44 11.77
N PRO A 180 -9.16 -10.08 13.05
CA PRO A 180 -9.16 -11.10 14.09
C PRO A 180 -10.49 -11.82 14.28
N LYS A 181 -11.61 -11.14 14.00
CA LYS A 181 -12.95 -11.76 14.04
C LYS A 181 -13.12 -12.77 12.92
N LEU A 182 -12.54 -12.50 11.75
CA LEU A 182 -12.53 -13.43 10.62
C LEU A 182 -11.62 -14.64 10.89
N ILE A 183 -10.43 -14.41 11.43
CA ILE A 183 -9.49 -15.48 11.83
C ILE A 183 -10.13 -16.40 12.88
N GLU A 184 -10.80 -15.86 13.89
CA GLU A 184 -11.54 -16.66 14.88
C GLU A 184 -12.65 -17.49 14.23
N ALA A 185 -13.43 -16.89 13.33
CA ALA A 185 -14.55 -17.57 12.66
C ALA A 185 -14.09 -18.71 11.72
N ILE A 186 -12.95 -18.56 11.06
CA ILE A 186 -12.45 -19.49 10.04
C ILE A 186 -11.57 -20.58 10.67
N TYR A 187 -10.66 -20.18 11.56
CA TYR A 187 -9.59 -21.05 12.07
C TYR A 187 -9.74 -21.40 13.56
N GLY A 188 -10.70 -20.80 14.27
CA GLY A 188 -10.90 -21.03 15.70
C GLY A 188 -9.80 -20.44 16.60
N ILE A 189 -8.98 -19.55 16.07
CA ILE A 189 -7.94 -18.83 16.82
C ILE A 189 -8.62 -17.66 17.55
N PRO A 190 -8.58 -17.60 18.90
CA PRO A 190 -9.37 -16.61 19.63
C PRO A 190 -8.95 -15.16 19.35
N ALA A 191 -9.90 -14.35 18.89
CA ALA A 191 -9.66 -12.93 18.62
C ALA A 191 -9.29 -12.16 19.91
N PRO A 192 -8.24 -11.32 19.90
CA PRO A 192 -7.92 -10.49 21.05
C PRO A 192 -9.04 -9.49 21.35
N LYS A 193 -9.36 -9.32 22.64
CA LYS A 193 -10.41 -8.38 23.07
C LYS A 193 -10.08 -6.93 22.74
N ALA A 194 -11.04 -6.24 22.12
CA ALA A 194 -11.05 -4.77 22.01
C ALA A 194 -11.28 -4.11 23.39
N PRO A 195 -10.84 -2.85 23.60
CA PRO A 195 -10.11 -2.01 22.65
C PRO A 195 -8.64 -2.44 22.45
N ARG A 196 -8.12 -2.22 21.24
CA ARG A 196 -6.74 -2.51 20.83
C ARG A 196 -5.81 -1.31 20.94
N ASP A 197 -5.59 -0.84 22.16
CA ASP A 197 -4.69 0.29 22.47
C ASP A 197 -3.25 0.06 21.98
N ASP A 198 -2.83 -1.20 21.88
CA ASP A 198 -1.55 -1.62 21.31
C ASP A 198 -1.48 -1.34 19.80
N LEU A 199 -2.55 -1.63 19.03
CA LEU A 199 -2.63 -1.28 17.61
C LEU A 199 -2.78 0.23 17.41
N PHE A 200 -3.54 0.89 18.29
CA PHE A 200 -3.62 2.34 18.31
C PHE A 200 -2.23 2.98 18.48
N ALA A 201 -1.40 2.42 19.35
CA ALA A 201 -0.01 2.85 19.50
C ALA A 201 0.81 2.59 18.23
N VAL A 202 0.75 1.38 17.66
CA VAL A 202 1.49 1.01 16.45
C VAL A 202 1.14 1.92 15.28
N PHE A 203 -0.15 2.07 14.95
CA PHE A 203 -0.57 2.75 13.73
C PHE A 203 -0.75 4.27 13.88
N LEU A 204 -1.14 4.76 15.06
CA LEU A 204 -1.60 6.15 15.19
C LEU A 204 -0.74 7.06 16.08
N THR A 205 -0.08 6.57 17.12
CA THR A 205 0.70 7.46 18.04
C THR A 205 2.20 7.18 18.10
N GLY A 206 2.62 6.01 17.61
CA GLY A 206 3.92 5.45 17.92
C GLY A 206 3.93 4.69 19.25
N VAL A 207 4.83 3.73 19.36
CA VAL A 207 5.04 2.87 20.52
C VAL A 207 6.00 3.56 21.49
N LYS A 208 5.60 3.66 22.76
CA LYS A 208 6.39 4.32 23.80
C LYS A 208 7.75 3.62 23.97
N GLY A 209 8.83 4.41 23.93
CA GLY A 209 10.20 3.91 24.04
C GLY A 209 10.79 3.40 22.72
N LEU A 210 10.00 3.35 21.65
CA LEU A 210 10.44 2.97 20.30
C LEU A 210 10.42 4.20 19.37
N ASN A 211 9.23 4.61 18.94
CA ASN A 211 9.01 5.63 17.91
C ASN A 211 7.85 6.60 18.23
N MET A 212 7.43 6.69 19.49
CA MET A 212 6.49 7.72 19.92
C MET A 212 7.16 9.11 19.95
N PRO A 213 6.65 10.14 19.23
CA PRO A 213 7.20 11.48 19.25
C PRO A 213 7.15 12.12 20.64
N LYS A 214 8.04 13.10 20.87
CA LYS A 214 8.05 13.90 22.10
C LYS A 214 6.90 14.92 22.11
N GLY A 215 6.40 15.22 23.31
CA GLY A 215 5.36 16.23 23.52
C GLY A 215 3.94 15.68 23.29
N LYS A 216 3.02 16.56 22.90
CA LYS A 216 1.62 16.18 22.65
C LYS A 216 1.54 15.46 21.30
N VAL A 217 1.28 14.16 21.34
CA VAL A 217 1.10 13.35 20.14
C VAL A 217 -0.35 13.45 19.67
N GLN A 218 -0.52 13.87 18.41
CA GLN A 218 -1.79 13.76 17.70
C GLN A 218 -1.85 12.39 17.02
N PRO A 219 -2.90 11.59 17.25
CA PRO A 219 -3.11 10.35 16.51
C PRO A 219 -3.20 10.64 15.00
N ALA A 220 -2.37 9.97 14.23
CA ALA A 220 -2.26 10.11 12.79
C ALA A 220 -1.62 8.85 12.19
N GLU A 221 -2.20 8.37 11.10
CA GLU A 221 -1.72 7.27 10.28
C GLU A 221 -0.52 7.78 9.46
N VAL A 222 0.67 7.57 10.03
CA VAL A 222 1.97 7.89 9.44
C VAL A 222 2.98 6.84 9.90
N LEU A 223 3.91 6.47 9.02
CA LEU A 223 4.99 5.56 9.35
C LEU A 223 6.04 6.30 10.19
N ARG A 224 6.16 5.93 11.47
CA ARG A 224 7.04 6.62 12.43
C ARG A 224 8.40 5.95 12.52
N LEU A 225 9.45 6.72 12.27
CA LEU A 225 10.84 6.27 12.38
C LEU A 225 11.57 7.07 13.45
N ASN A 226 12.11 6.39 14.46
CA ASN A 226 13.10 6.95 15.36
C ASN A 226 14.49 6.82 14.74
N THR A 227 15.01 7.94 14.23
CA THR A 227 16.32 7.97 13.55
C THR A 227 17.53 7.86 14.49
N SER A 228 17.31 7.77 15.81
CA SER A 228 18.41 7.54 16.78
C SER A 228 18.66 6.05 17.06
N ILE A 229 17.79 5.16 16.60
CA ILE A 229 18.01 3.72 16.66
C ILE A 229 18.96 3.35 15.50
N PRO A 230 20.14 2.77 15.78
CA PRO A 230 21.11 2.43 14.73
C PRO A 230 20.61 1.26 13.87
N PRO A 231 21.08 1.14 12.61
CA PRO A 231 20.84 -0.05 11.79
C PRO A 231 21.26 -1.34 12.49
N THR A 232 20.40 -2.36 12.46
CA THR A 232 20.69 -3.70 12.98
C THR A 232 21.64 -4.42 12.02
N ALA A 233 22.69 -5.04 12.56
CA ALA A 233 23.68 -5.76 11.75
C ALA A 233 23.11 -7.05 11.13
N GLU A 234 22.29 -7.77 11.89
CA GLU A 234 21.61 -9.01 11.48
C GLU A 234 20.10 -8.78 11.57
N PRO A 235 19.49 -8.13 10.56
CA PRO A 235 18.08 -7.75 10.61
C PRO A 235 17.19 -8.99 10.66
N ASN A 236 16.20 -9.00 11.55
CA ASN A 236 15.18 -10.05 11.60
C ASN A 236 13.94 -9.61 10.81
N ARG A 237 13.41 -10.47 9.94
CA ARG A 237 12.23 -10.17 9.10
C ARG A 237 11.00 -9.74 9.90
N LEU A 238 10.85 -10.25 11.13
CA LEU A 238 9.73 -9.93 12.03
C LEU A 238 9.95 -8.65 12.87
N GLY A 239 11.05 -7.93 12.64
CA GLY A 239 11.34 -6.64 13.25
C GLY A 239 11.15 -6.64 14.77
N VAL A 240 10.36 -5.68 15.26
CA VAL A 240 10.16 -5.46 16.71
C VAL A 240 9.57 -6.67 17.42
N LEU A 241 8.75 -7.49 16.74
CA LEU A 241 8.16 -8.69 17.33
C LEU A 241 9.21 -9.77 17.64
N ALA A 242 10.34 -9.76 16.94
CA ALA A 242 11.50 -10.62 17.21
C ALA A 242 12.57 -9.94 18.08
N GLY A 243 12.29 -8.76 18.63
CA GLY A 243 13.24 -8.00 19.46
C GLY A 243 14.21 -7.13 18.67
N ASP A 244 14.06 -7.02 17.35
CA ASP A 244 14.84 -6.15 16.49
C ASP A 244 14.19 -4.76 16.41
N THR A 245 14.63 -3.84 17.26
CA THR A 245 13.99 -2.52 17.44
C THR A 245 14.16 -1.56 16.27
N GLN A 246 15.01 -1.88 15.30
CA GLN A 246 15.18 -1.07 14.11
C GLN A 246 14.17 -1.43 12.99
N GLY A 247 13.58 -2.63 13.03
CA GLY A 247 12.55 -3.05 12.07
C GLY A 247 11.16 -2.46 12.33
N PHE A 248 10.21 -2.81 11.47
CA PHE A 248 8.80 -2.40 11.58
C PHE A 248 8.22 -2.72 12.98
N PRO A 249 7.47 -1.79 13.62
CA PRO A 249 6.98 -0.51 13.08
C PRO A 249 7.90 0.72 13.27
N ASN A 250 9.19 0.57 13.60
CA ASN A 250 10.12 1.71 13.66
C ASN A 250 10.63 2.11 12.26
N GLY A 251 9.75 2.69 11.44
CA GLY A 251 9.94 2.72 10.00
C GLY A 251 9.61 1.36 9.40
N ARG A 252 9.99 1.15 8.13
CA ARG A 252 9.91 -0.14 7.44
C ARG A 252 11.18 -0.32 6.63
N ARG A 253 11.91 -1.41 6.85
CA ARG A 253 12.97 -1.87 5.94
C ARG A 253 12.36 -2.62 4.77
N LEU A 254 13.07 -2.66 3.64
CA LEU A 254 12.66 -3.49 2.50
C LEU A 254 12.55 -4.97 2.86
N THR A 255 13.32 -5.46 3.84
CA THR A 255 13.33 -6.84 4.32
C THR A 255 12.35 -7.13 5.46
N ASP A 256 11.59 -6.13 5.92
CA ASP A 256 10.57 -6.39 6.94
C ASP A 256 9.39 -7.11 6.30
N ASP A 257 9.04 -8.25 6.87
CA ASP A 257 7.91 -9.08 6.46
C ASP A 257 6.62 -8.53 7.08
N VAL A 258 6.08 -7.54 6.39
CA VAL A 258 4.98 -6.71 6.89
C VAL A 258 3.72 -7.55 7.11
N VAL A 259 3.41 -8.49 6.23
CA VAL A 259 2.19 -9.29 6.33
C VAL A 259 2.23 -10.15 7.58
N ASP A 260 3.34 -10.84 7.81
CA ASP A 260 3.53 -11.66 9.02
C ASP A 260 3.50 -10.81 10.29
N ILE A 261 4.21 -9.68 10.29
CA ILE A 261 4.24 -8.78 11.46
C ILE A 261 2.84 -8.26 11.78
N GLU A 262 2.08 -7.84 10.77
CA GLU A 262 0.76 -7.26 10.97
C GLU A 262 -0.28 -8.30 11.38
N ILE A 263 -0.29 -9.50 10.78
CA ILE A 263 -1.16 -10.58 11.24
C ILE A 263 -0.88 -10.89 12.71
N GLN A 264 0.39 -11.04 13.09
CA GLN A 264 0.78 -11.28 14.47
C GLN A 264 0.37 -10.13 15.39
N ALA A 265 0.53 -8.87 14.96
CA ALA A 265 0.11 -7.71 15.72
C ALA A 265 -1.42 -7.67 15.89
N LEU A 266 -2.18 -7.89 14.82
CA LEU A 266 -3.64 -7.98 14.82
C LEU A 266 -4.12 -9.12 15.73
N GLU A 267 -3.38 -10.21 15.85
CA GLU A 267 -3.69 -11.35 16.73
C GLU A 267 -3.11 -11.22 18.15
N GLY A 268 -2.59 -10.03 18.50
CA GLY A 268 -2.28 -9.67 19.88
C GLY A 268 -0.83 -9.90 20.29
N ALA A 269 0.07 -10.18 19.36
CA ALA A 269 1.49 -10.37 19.67
C ALA A 269 2.12 -9.12 20.31
N VAL A 270 1.73 -7.92 19.88
CA VAL A 270 2.20 -6.65 20.46
C VAL A 270 1.80 -6.53 21.93
N ARG A 271 0.57 -6.92 22.27
CA ARG A 271 0.04 -6.86 23.64
C ARG A 271 0.66 -7.91 24.55
N THR A 272 0.85 -9.12 24.04
CA THR A 272 1.29 -10.27 24.83
C THR A 272 2.82 -10.40 24.89
N GLY A 273 3.52 -9.77 23.95
CA GLY A 273 4.96 -9.94 23.74
C GLY A 273 5.33 -11.32 23.20
N LYS A 274 4.38 -12.06 22.64
CA LYS A 274 4.58 -13.43 22.12
C LYS A 274 3.89 -13.58 20.77
N LEU A 275 4.54 -14.28 19.85
CA LEU A 275 3.90 -14.69 18.61
C LEU A 275 2.74 -15.66 18.90
N VAL A 276 1.71 -15.55 18.09
CA VAL A 276 0.60 -16.49 18.02
C VAL A 276 1.07 -17.71 17.24
N GLU A 277 1.34 -18.81 17.97
CA GLU A 277 1.96 -20.01 17.40
C GLU A 277 1.19 -20.59 16.22
N ALA A 278 -0.16 -20.51 16.25
CA ALA A 278 -1.01 -20.98 15.15
C ALA A 278 -0.81 -20.23 13.83
N LEU A 279 -0.19 -19.04 13.87
CA LEU A 279 0.09 -18.17 12.72
C LEU A 279 1.59 -17.89 12.57
N ALA A 280 2.45 -18.68 13.23
CA ALA A 280 3.90 -18.45 13.21
C ALA A 280 4.53 -18.64 11.83
N ALA A 281 3.88 -19.43 10.96
CA ALA A 281 4.29 -19.61 9.57
C ALA A 281 3.92 -18.41 8.68
N GLY A 282 2.99 -17.55 9.14
CA GLY A 282 2.62 -16.36 8.40
C GLY A 282 2.00 -16.67 7.04
N ASP A 283 2.40 -15.90 6.03
CA ASP A 283 2.09 -16.16 4.63
C ASP A 283 3.12 -17.03 3.91
N ALA A 284 4.15 -17.50 4.62
CA ALA A 284 5.25 -18.32 4.12
C ALA A 284 6.06 -17.70 2.96
N VAL A 285 5.97 -16.38 2.77
CA VAL A 285 6.79 -15.60 1.84
C VAL A 285 7.76 -14.75 2.66
N ASP A 286 8.87 -15.36 3.08
CA ASP A 286 9.78 -14.77 4.08
C ASP A 286 10.76 -13.72 3.52
N ALA A 287 10.86 -13.57 2.19
CA ALA A 287 11.81 -12.69 1.53
C ALA A 287 11.41 -12.36 0.10
N ASN A 288 11.98 -11.27 -0.40
CA ASN A 288 11.92 -10.85 -1.79
C ASN A 288 12.57 -11.89 -2.73
N ASP A 289 12.02 -12.05 -3.93
CA ASP A 289 12.52 -13.04 -4.91
C ASP A 289 13.89 -12.66 -5.50
N LEU A 290 14.18 -11.35 -5.62
CA LEU A 290 15.51 -10.83 -5.91
C LEU A 290 16.16 -10.20 -4.69
N ALA A 291 17.47 -10.45 -4.52
CA ALA A 291 18.22 -9.89 -3.41
C ALA A 291 18.36 -8.36 -3.55
N PHE A 292 18.08 -7.66 -2.44
CA PHE A 292 18.31 -6.22 -2.32
C PHE A 292 19.79 -5.84 -2.44
N GLU A 293 20.04 -4.64 -2.93
CA GLU A 293 21.39 -4.09 -3.09
C GLU A 293 21.94 -3.59 -1.74
N SER A 294 23.25 -3.67 -1.55
CA SER A 294 23.93 -3.17 -0.33
C SER A 294 24.25 -1.67 -0.36
N THR A 295 24.01 -1.02 -1.50
CA THR A 295 24.23 0.40 -1.73
C THR A 295 22.95 1.06 -2.23
N PHE A 296 22.82 2.37 -2.01
CA PHE A 296 21.70 3.14 -2.53
C PHE A 296 21.52 2.89 -4.05
N PRO A 297 20.29 2.64 -4.55
CA PRO A 297 18.99 2.81 -3.90
C PRO A 297 18.50 1.65 -3.02
N TYR A 298 19.31 0.62 -2.79
CA TYR A 298 19.03 -0.60 -2.00
C TYR A 298 17.96 -1.52 -2.60
N LEU A 299 17.14 -1.04 -3.53
CA LEU A 299 16.16 -1.82 -4.28
C LEU A 299 16.87 -2.81 -5.22
N ALA A 300 16.34 -4.02 -5.33
CA ALA A 300 16.83 -5.03 -6.25
C ALA A 300 16.73 -4.54 -7.72
N LEU A 301 17.59 -5.10 -8.58
CA LEU A 301 17.51 -4.85 -10.01
C LEU A 301 16.19 -5.41 -10.56
N PRO A 302 15.54 -4.72 -11.51
CA PRO A 302 14.31 -5.19 -12.09
C PRO A 302 14.52 -6.46 -12.93
N HIS A 303 13.50 -7.30 -12.97
CA HIS A 303 13.40 -8.39 -13.93
C HIS A 303 13.56 -7.85 -15.35
N SER A 304 14.28 -8.59 -16.18
CA SER A 304 14.44 -8.21 -17.59
C SER A 304 13.15 -8.43 -18.35
N GLY A 305 12.73 -7.47 -19.17
CA GLY A 305 11.56 -7.60 -20.04
C GLY A 305 11.67 -8.69 -21.11
N SER A 306 12.86 -9.26 -21.32
CA SER A 306 13.09 -10.43 -22.18
C SER A 306 13.23 -11.74 -21.40
N ALA A 307 13.16 -11.72 -20.07
CA ALA A 307 13.04 -12.95 -19.30
C ALA A 307 11.63 -13.49 -19.54
N ASP A 308 11.54 -14.76 -19.96
CA ASP A 308 10.25 -15.45 -20.02
C ASP A 308 9.57 -15.28 -18.65
N ALA A 309 8.31 -14.83 -18.64
CA ALA A 309 7.45 -14.84 -17.47
C ALA A 309 7.34 -16.29 -16.97
N GLY A 310 8.30 -16.68 -16.15
CA GLY A 310 8.65 -18.05 -15.82
C GLY A 310 8.67 -18.28 -14.32
N ALA A 311 7.70 -17.71 -13.62
CA ALA A 311 7.16 -18.20 -12.37
C ALA A 311 5.66 -17.90 -12.42
N ALA A 312 4.83 -18.93 -12.18
CA ALA A 312 3.41 -18.99 -12.47
C ALA A 312 2.64 -17.66 -12.33
N ALA A 313 2.05 -17.19 -13.44
CA ALA A 313 0.90 -16.28 -13.31
C ALA A 313 -0.15 -17.00 -12.44
N PRO A 314 -0.56 -16.45 -11.29
CA PRO A 314 -1.58 -17.08 -10.47
C PRO A 314 -2.85 -17.17 -11.30
N SER A 315 -3.30 -18.39 -11.58
CA SER A 315 -4.60 -18.66 -12.17
C SER A 315 -5.67 -18.46 -11.10
N GLY A 316 -6.01 -17.21 -10.84
CA GLY A 316 -7.13 -16.78 -10.01
C GLY A 316 -7.62 -15.42 -10.48
N PRO A 317 -8.93 -15.11 -10.39
CA PRO A 317 -9.41 -13.78 -10.76
C PRO A 317 -8.73 -12.78 -9.83
N VAL A 318 -7.89 -11.92 -10.39
CA VAL A 318 -7.32 -10.78 -9.68
C VAL A 318 -8.51 -9.90 -9.28
N ALA A 319 -8.98 -10.05 -8.04
CA ALA A 319 -9.90 -9.10 -7.46
C ALA A 319 -9.10 -7.81 -7.32
N ALA A 320 -9.35 -6.86 -8.23
CA ALA A 320 -8.86 -5.51 -8.08
C ALA A 320 -9.27 -5.02 -6.68
N GLY A 321 -8.31 -4.95 -5.76
CA GLY A 321 -8.47 -4.19 -4.53
C GLY A 321 -8.98 -2.82 -4.94
N GLY A 322 -10.17 -2.46 -4.48
CA GLY A 322 -11.00 -1.39 -5.03
C GLY A 322 -10.30 -0.03 -5.08
N GLY A 323 -9.54 0.19 -6.14
CA GLY A 323 -9.20 1.50 -6.66
C GLY A 323 -10.36 1.95 -7.54
N GLY A 324 -10.92 3.12 -7.24
CA GLY A 324 -12.00 3.73 -8.01
C GLY A 324 -11.75 3.60 -9.51
N THR A 325 -12.81 3.23 -10.23
CA THR A 325 -12.84 3.00 -11.68
C THR A 325 -12.05 4.07 -12.44
N ALA A 326 -10.82 3.73 -12.82
CA ALA A 326 -10.08 4.45 -13.84
C ALA A 326 -10.37 3.73 -15.16
N ASP A 327 -11.08 4.43 -16.02
CA ASP A 327 -11.34 4.08 -17.41
C ASP A 327 -10.04 3.61 -18.09
N GLN A 328 -10.00 2.33 -18.49
CA GLN A 328 -8.83 1.76 -19.15
C GLN A 328 -8.77 2.30 -20.58
N GLY A 329 -7.89 3.27 -20.81
CA GLY A 329 -7.41 3.61 -22.15
C GLY A 329 -6.64 2.43 -22.74
N THR A 330 -7.32 1.61 -23.53
CA THR A 330 -6.73 0.48 -24.26
C THR A 330 -5.65 0.97 -25.21
N ALA A 331 -4.43 0.47 -25.04
CA ALA A 331 -3.33 0.64 -25.97
C ALA A 331 -3.70 0.01 -27.32
N LEU A 332 -3.84 0.84 -28.35
CA LEU A 332 -4.04 0.43 -29.73
C LEU A 332 -2.77 -0.24 -30.26
N SER A 333 -2.84 -1.53 -30.59
CA SER A 333 -1.94 -2.16 -31.57
C SER A 333 -2.66 -2.26 -32.93
N PRO A 334 -1.95 -2.09 -34.06
CA PRO A 334 -2.56 -1.77 -35.34
C PRO A 334 -3.28 -2.97 -35.97
N ASN A 335 -4.55 -2.77 -36.25
CA ASN A 335 -5.43 -3.75 -36.89
C ASN A 335 -5.09 -3.91 -38.38
N SER A 336 -4.81 -5.14 -38.81
CA SER A 336 -4.82 -5.53 -40.22
C SER A 336 -6.27 -5.87 -40.60
N THR A 337 -6.75 -5.26 -41.67
CA THR A 337 -8.15 -5.29 -42.10
C THR A 337 -8.49 -6.57 -42.86
N THR A 338 -9.55 -7.28 -42.45
CA THR A 338 -10.47 -7.98 -43.39
C THR A 338 -11.87 -8.13 -42.75
N PRO A 339 -12.99 -7.83 -43.45
CA PRO A 339 -14.32 -7.84 -42.85
C PRO A 339 -15.14 -9.10 -43.17
N GLY A 340 -15.97 -9.53 -42.20
CA GLY A 340 -17.13 -10.39 -42.42
C GLY A 340 -17.19 -11.62 -41.54
N ASP A 341 -18.01 -11.61 -40.50
CA ASP A 341 -19.29 -12.35 -40.48
C ASP A 341 -20.00 -12.21 -39.13
N GLU A 342 -21.31 -12.02 -39.23
CA GLU A 342 -22.26 -11.93 -38.12
C GLU A 342 -22.46 -13.29 -37.44
N ASN A 343 -22.93 -13.24 -36.18
CA ASN A 343 -23.63 -14.29 -35.42
C ASN A 343 -22.82 -15.05 -34.36
N ALA A 344 -22.96 -14.67 -33.08
CA ALA A 344 -22.92 -15.62 -31.94
C ALA A 344 -23.47 -15.01 -30.63
N THR A 345 -24.73 -15.37 -30.33
CA THR A 345 -25.23 -15.87 -29.04
C THR A 345 -24.76 -15.25 -27.72
N VAL A 346 -25.74 -14.64 -27.03
CA VAL A 346 -25.73 -14.28 -25.61
C VAL A 346 -25.97 -15.53 -24.76
N SER A 347 -25.17 -15.74 -23.71
CA SER A 347 -25.57 -16.54 -22.55
C SER A 347 -24.92 -16.06 -21.24
N PRO A 348 -25.60 -16.22 -20.07
CA PRO A 348 -25.37 -15.44 -18.85
C PRO A 348 -24.79 -16.28 -17.69
N LEU A 349 -23.97 -15.71 -16.80
CA LEU A 349 -23.69 -16.18 -15.43
C LEU A 349 -22.70 -15.19 -14.76
N ALA A 350 -22.74 -14.82 -13.48
CA ALA A 350 -23.74 -14.91 -12.41
C ALA A 350 -23.26 -13.96 -11.29
N LEU A 351 -24.21 -13.22 -10.69
CA LEU A 351 -24.06 -12.54 -9.40
C LEU A 351 -23.93 -13.58 -8.28
N VAL A 352 -22.88 -13.49 -7.46
CA VAL A 352 -22.93 -13.85 -6.03
C VAL A 352 -22.02 -12.90 -5.25
N ALA A 353 -22.59 -11.84 -4.71
CA ALA A 353 -22.04 -11.13 -3.56
C ALA A 353 -23.20 -10.41 -2.86
N GLY A 354 -23.70 -11.00 -1.78
CA GLY A 354 -24.72 -10.39 -0.97
C GLY A 354 -25.34 -11.36 0.02
N ALA A 355 -25.11 -11.06 1.29
CA ALA A 355 -25.98 -11.34 2.45
C ALA A 355 -25.36 -12.24 3.52
N LEU A 356 -24.70 -11.61 4.50
CA LEU A 356 -24.81 -12.00 5.90
C LEU A 356 -24.62 -10.72 6.73
N GLY A 357 -25.74 -10.16 7.20
CA GLY A 357 -25.72 -9.00 8.08
C GLY A 357 -26.95 -8.12 7.95
N LEU A 358 -28.16 -8.69 8.11
CA LEU A 358 -29.36 -7.95 8.48
C LEU A 358 -30.42 -8.95 8.97
N GLY A 359 -30.37 -9.25 10.27
CA GLY A 359 -31.42 -9.94 11.00
C GLY A 359 -31.77 -9.15 12.25
N LEU A 360 -33.05 -8.82 12.40
CA LEU A 360 -33.73 -8.27 13.58
C LEU A 360 -33.83 -6.73 13.70
N ALA A 361 -34.85 -6.17 13.03
CA ALA A 361 -35.77 -5.22 13.67
C ALA A 361 -37.11 -5.24 12.90
N GLY A 362 -38.20 -5.43 13.63
CA GLY A 362 -39.49 -5.83 13.10
C GLY A 362 -40.37 -4.70 12.54
N TYR A 363 -41.30 -5.13 11.69
CA TYR A 363 -42.70 -4.72 11.60
C TYR A 363 -43.07 -3.22 11.61
N GLY A 364 -43.62 -2.75 10.49
CA GLY A 364 -44.33 -1.48 10.41
C GLY A 364 -44.86 -1.18 9.02
N SER A 365 -45.87 -1.93 8.59
CA SER A 365 -46.64 -1.73 7.36
C SER A 365 -47.16 -0.29 7.21
N LEU A 366 -47.04 0.32 6.02
CA LEU A 366 -48.20 0.95 5.37
C LEU A 366 -47.95 1.26 3.89
N LEU A 367 -48.87 0.75 3.07
CA LEU A 367 -49.07 1.04 1.66
C LEU A 367 -49.54 2.49 1.45
N ILE A 368 -48.95 3.24 0.51
CA ILE A 368 -49.73 4.13 -0.39
C ILE A 368 -49.17 4.06 -1.82
N ARG A 369 -50.11 3.80 -2.73
CA ARG A 369 -49.98 3.58 -4.17
C ARG A 369 -50.12 4.91 -4.91
N ARG A 370 -49.30 5.09 -5.95
CA ARG A 370 -49.56 5.81 -7.23
C ARG A 370 -50.02 7.28 -7.21
N GLY A 371 -49.25 8.11 -7.92
CA GLY A 371 -49.75 9.33 -8.56
C GLY A 371 -48.77 9.93 -9.57
N ARG A 372 -48.70 9.39 -10.79
CA ARG A 372 -48.12 10.10 -11.95
C ARG A 372 -49.01 11.31 -12.26
N ARG A 373 -48.43 12.51 -12.35
CA ARG A 373 -48.93 13.56 -13.26
C ARG A 373 -47.78 14.35 -13.87
N LYS A 374 -47.96 14.56 -15.17
CA LYS A 374 -47.10 15.22 -16.16
C LYS A 374 -47.14 16.75 -16.03
N VAL A 375 -46.00 17.36 -16.37
CA VAL A 375 -45.81 18.54 -17.25
C VAL A 375 -46.33 19.90 -16.78
N GLY A 376 -45.42 20.87 -16.79
CA GLY A 376 -45.73 22.31 -16.91
C GLY A 376 -44.50 23.18 -16.70
N ASN A 377 -43.92 23.69 -17.79
CA ASN A 377 -42.95 24.80 -17.80
C ASN A 377 -43.48 26.02 -17.04
N GLN A 378 -42.63 26.69 -16.26
CA GLN A 378 -42.19 28.06 -16.50
C GLN A 378 -40.81 28.26 -15.89
#